data_AF-A0A948ZQD5-F1
#
_entry.id   AF-A0A948ZQD5-F1
#
_cell.length_a   1.000
_cell.length_b   1.000
_cell.length_c   1.000
_cell.angle_alpha   90.00
_cell.angle_beta   90.00
_cell.angle_gamma   90.00
#
_symmetry.space_group_name_H-M   'P 1'
#
loop_
_entity.id
_entity.type
_entity.pdbx_description
1 polymer ?
#
loop_
_entity_poly.entity_id
_entity_poly.type
_entity_poly.pdbx_seq_one_letter_code
_entity_poly.pdbx_strand_id
1 'polypeptide(L)'
;MKEKIKKVIILTIISILLIGISLSFYKFYQVKQELRVVKSEQNESYFNKKTECEQYAESIKEEIDKGNKGIFAGSDFNSFQMLFYSPKEDSCLYVIQRLPDREHFIYNALTHHRITSFRFPEQWEDYKKFLLEYSNGEIRL
;
A
#
# COMPACT_ATOMS: atom_id res chain seq x y z
N MET A 1 17.26 -59.22 -31.64
CA MET A 1 16.00 -58.49 -31.99
C MET A 1 15.30 -57.90 -30.76
N LYS A 2 15.05 -58.67 -29.69
CA LYS A 2 14.36 -58.21 -28.46
C LYS A 2 15.05 -57.04 -27.72
N GLU A 3 16.37 -56.96 -27.70
CA GLU A 3 17.08 -55.85 -27.04
C GLU A 3 16.95 -54.50 -27.75
N LYS A 4 16.95 -54.48 -29.09
CA LYS A 4 16.79 -53.23 -29.86
C LYS A 4 15.41 -52.61 -29.59
N ILE A 5 14.38 -53.44 -29.49
CA ILE A 5 13.00 -53.01 -29.20
C ILE A 5 12.90 -52.41 -27.79
N LYS A 6 13.52 -53.03 -26.78
CA LYS A 6 13.57 -52.48 -25.41
C LYS A 6 14.26 -51.11 -25.35
N LYS A 7 15.37 -50.93 -26.06
CA LYS A 7 16.09 -49.64 -26.10
C LYS A 7 15.25 -48.52 -26.72
N VAL A 8 14.50 -48.83 -27.79
CA VAL A 8 13.61 -47.85 -28.43
C VAL A 8 12.51 -47.42 -27.47
N ILE A 9 11.83 -48.35 -26.79
CA ILE A 9 10.75 -48.03 -25.83
C ILE A 9 11.26 -47.13 -24.69
N ILE A 10 12.44 -47.42 -24.14
CA ILE A 10 13.05 -46.62 -23.07
C ILE A 10 13.33 -45.19 -23.54
N LEU A 11 13.88 -45.02 -24.76
CA LEU A 11 14.13 -43.71 -25.36
C LEU A 11 12.84 -42.90 -25.55
N THR A 12 11.75 -43.54 -25.95
CA THR A 12 10.46 -42.86 -26.12
C THR A 12 9.90 -42.38 -24.78
N ILE A 13 9.97 -43.22 -23.74
CA ILE A 13 9.51 -42.86 -22.38
C ILE A 13 10.32 -41.69 -21.81
N ILE A 14 11.65 -41.72 -21.97
CA ILE A 14 12.52 -40.61 -21.55
C ILE A 14 12.17 -39.33 -22.29
N SER A 15 11.90 -39.41 -23.59
CA SER A 15 11.53 -38.25 -24.41
C SER A 15 10.20 -37.63 -23.95
N ILE A 16 9.20 -38.46 -23.66
CA ILE A 16 7.90 -37.99 -23.14
C ILE A 16 8.06 -37.34 -21.76
N LEU A 17 8.88 -37.93 -20.87
CA LEU A 17 9.20 -37.36 -19.56
C LEU A 17 9.87 -35.99 -19.67
N LEU A 18 10.87 -35.85 -20.56
CA LEU A 18 11.56 -34.59 -20.78
C LEU A 18 10.60 -33.51 -21.30
N ILE A 19 9.72 -33.84 -22.25
CA ILE A 19 8.71 -32.90 -22.77
C ILE A 19 7.74 -32.47 -21.67
N GLY A 20 7.27 -33.40 -20.83
CA GLY A 20 6.40 -33.10 -19.70
C GLY A 20 7.05 -32.17 -18.67
N ILE A 21 8.32 -32.40 -18.36
CA ILE A 21 9.11 -31.53 -17.47
C ILE A 21 9.24 -30.13 -18.09
N SER A 22 9.62 -30.02 -19.36
CA SER A 22 9.77 -28.73 -20.04
C SER A 22 8.47 -27.93 -20.08
N LEU A 23 7.32 -28.57 -20.34
CA LEU A 23 6.01 -27.91 -20.33
C LEU A 23 5.62 -27.40 -18.93
N SER A 24 5.94 -28.17 -17.88
CA SER A 24 5.69 -27.77 -16.50
C SER A 24 6.55 -26.56 -16.10
N PHE A 25 7.84 -26.59 -16.44
CA PHE A 25 8.74 -25.45 -16.23
C PHE A 25 8.25 -24.20 -16.99
N TYR A 26 7.86 -24.35 -18.26
CA TYR A 26 7.35 -23.23 -19.06
C TYR A 26 6.12 -22.56 -18.42
N LYS A 27 5.13 -23.35 -17.98
CA LYS A 27 3.95 -22.83 -17.28
C LYS A 27 4.33 -22.12 -15.98
N PHE A 28 5.23 -22.69 -15.20
CA PHE A 28 5.70 -22.08 -13.96
C PHE A 28 6.41 -20.73 -14.19
N TYR A 29 7.24 -20.64 -15.23
CA TYR A 29 7.91 -19.40 -15.60
C TYR A 29 6.94 -18.32 -16.08
N GLN A 30 5.92 -18.67 -16.87
CA GLN A 30 4.89 -17.71 -17.28
C GLN A 30 4.12 -17.15 -16.08
N VAL A 31 3.62 -18.00 -15.20
CA VAL A 31 2.88 -17.55 -13.99
C VAL A 31 3.73 -16.62 -13.13
N LYS A 32 5.03 -16.92 -12.97
CA LYS A 32 5.96 -16.03 -12.25
C LYS A 32 6.18 -14.70 -12.95
N GLN A 33 6.25 -14.67 -14.27
CA GLN A 33 6.39 -13.41 -15.03
C GLN A 33 5.13 -12.56 -14.90
N GLU A 34 3.94 -13.14 -15.08
CA GLU A 34 2.66 -12.44 -14.91
C GLU A 34 2.53 -11.82 -13.50
N LEU A 35 2.83 -12.61 -12.46
CA LEU A 35 2.85 -12.10 -11.07
C LEU A 35 3.84 -10.95 -10.87
N ARG A 36 5.00 -10.98 -11.54
CA ARG A 36 5.99 -9.91 -11.46
C ARG A 36 5.51 -8.65 -12.18
N VAL A 37 4.86 -8.78 -13.34
CA VAL A 37 4.29 -7.66 -14.09
C VAL A 37 3.18 -6.99 -13.27
N VAL A 38 2.24 -7.77 -12.73
CA VAL A 38 1.15 -7.25 -11.88
C VAL A 38 1.71 -6.51 -10.65
N LYS A 39 2.74 -7.05 -9.99
CA LYS A 39 3.39 -6.35 -8.87
C LYS A 39 4.09 -5.07 -9.31
N SER A 40 4.67 -5.04 -10.50
CA SER A 40 5.31 -3.84 -11.05
C SER A 40 4.27 -2.75 -11.31
N GLU A 41 3.16 -3.10 -11.96
CA GLU A 41 2.07 -2.16 -12.28
C GLU A 41 1.40 -1.63 -11.00
N GLN A 42 1.18 -2.49 -9.99
CA GLN A 42 0.66 -2.06 -8.70
C GLN A 42 1.60 -1.09 -7.98
N ASN A 43 2.90 -1.33 -8.03
CA ASN A 43 3.89 -0.43 -7.42
C ASN A 43 3.96 0.92 -8.14
N GLU A 44 3.87 0.93 -9.47
CA GLU A 44 3.85 2.15 -10.26
C GLU A 44 2.58 2.97 -9.99
N SER A 45 1.41 2.33 -9.96
CA SER A 45 0.16 2.99 -9.59
C SER A 45 0.21 3.55 -8.16
N TYR A 46 0.77 2.82 -7.20
CA TYR A 46 0.94 3.30 -5.83
C TYR A 46 1.85 4.54 -5.78
N PHE A 47 3.00 4.49 -6.46
CA PHE A 47 3.94 5.61 -6.51
C PHE A 47 3.30 6.86 -7.11
N ASN A 48 2.57 6.72 -8.22
CA ASN A 48 1.89 7.85 -8.87
C ASN A 48 0.86 8.49 -7.94
N LYS A 49 0.00 7.69 -7.28
CA LYS A 49 -1.00 8.20 -6.33
C LYS A 49 -0.37 8.86 -5.12
N LYS A 50 0.77 8.33 -4.64
CA LYS A 50 1.54 8.95 -3.56
C LYS A 50 2.07 10.34 -3.96
N THR A 51 2.67 10.45 -5.15
CA THR A 51 3.14 11.74 -5.68
C THR A 51 1.98 12.72 -5.90
N GLU A 52 0.82 12.24 -6.32
CA GLU A 52 -0.39 13.06 -6.40
C GLU A 52 -0.81 13.56 -5.00
N CYS A 53 -0.75 12.71 -3.97
CA CYS A 53 -1.10 13.12 -2.62
C CYS A 53 -0.26 14.29 -2.10
N GLU A 54 1.04 14.33 -2.42
CA GLU A 54 1.94 15.39 -1.95
C GLU A 54 1.47 16.79 -2.37
N GLN A 55 0.68 16.90 -3.44
CA GLN A 55 0.12 18.16 -3.92
C GLN A 55 -0.90 18.78 -2.94
N TYR A 56 -1.58 17.97 -2.12
CA TYR A 56 -2.56 18.46 -1.14
C TYR A 56 -1.91 19.00 0.14
N ALA A 57 -0.60 18.79 0.34
CA ALA A 57 0.04 19.11 1.61
C ALA A 57 0.02 20.61 1.94
N GLU A 58 0.28 21.47 0.95
CA GLU A 58 0.33 22.92 1.15
C GLU A 58 -1.05 23.50 1.44
N SER A 59 -2.08 23.09 0.68
CA SER A 59 -3.45 23.55 0.89
C SER A 59 -3.99 23.15 2.26
N ILE A 60 -3.74 21.90 2.69
CA ILE A 60 -4.16 21.40 4.00
C ILE A 60 -3.46 22.17 5.14
N LYS A 61 -2.15 22.41 5.03
CA LYS A 61 -1.41 23.20 6.02
C LYS A 61 -1.98 24.61 6.12
N GLU A 62 -2.21 25.26 4.99
CA GLU A 62 -2.75 26.61 4.94
C GLU A 62 -4.17 26.69 5.54
N GLU A 63 -5.02 25.68 5.31
CA GLU A 63 -6.34 25.58 5.93
C GLU A 63 -6.29 25.44 7.45
N ILE A 64 -5.35 24.63 7.96
CA ILE A 64 -5.14 24.44 9.39
C ILE A 64 -4.61 25.73 10.02
N ASP A 65 -3.58 26.34 9.42
CA ASP A 65 -2.90 27.53 9.94
C ASP A 65 -3.82 28.77 9.96
N LYS A 66 -4.69 28.90 8.94
CA LYS A 66 -5.60 30.05 8.86
C LYS A 66 -6.78 29.96 9.82
N GLY A 67 -7.04 28.80 10.45
CA GLY A 67 -8.14 28.60 11.40
C GLY A 67 -9.53 29.02 10.88
N ASN A 68 -9.67 29.26 9.58
CA ASN A 68 -10.72 30.10 9.02
C ASN A 68 -11.92 29.25 8.62
N LYS A 69 -13.07 29.49 9.27
CA LYS A 69 -14.46 29.17 8.82
C LYS A 69 -14.71 27.80 8.16
N GLY A 70 -13.86 26.81 8.43
CA GLY A 70 -13.94 25.45 7.89
C GLY A 70 -14.08 24.41 9.01
N ILE A 71 -13.69 23.17 8.71
CA ILE A 71 -13.79 22.02 9.63
C ILE A 71 -12.95 22.22 10.91
N PHE A 72 -11.94 23.10 10.84
CA PHE A 72 -11.02 23.40 11.95
C PHE A 72 -11.32 24.73 12.66
N ALA A 73 -12.46 25.37 12.38
CA ALA A 73 -12.84 26.62 13.00
C ALA A 73 -12.90 26.49 14.54
N GLY A 74 -12.07 27.27 15.24
CA GLY A 74 -12.01 27.31 16.71
C GLY A 74 -10.94 26.46 17.37
N SER A 75 -9.92 26.00 16.63
CA SER A 75 -8.83 25.18 17.19
C SER A 75 -7.46 25.76 16.87
N ASP A 76 -7.07 26.81 17.60
CA ASP A 76 -5.75 27.48 17.53
C ASP A 76 -4.55 26.57 17.88
N PHE A 77 -4.83 25.30 18.20
CA PHE A 77 -3.86 24.31 18.64
C PHE A 77 -3.78 23.08 17.73
N ASN A 78 -4.37 23.16 16.54
CA ASN A 78 -4.21 22.13 15.52
C ASN A 78 -2.89 22.32 14.78
N SER A 79 -2.15 21.23 14.60
CA SER A 79 -0.92 21.22 13.82
C SER A 79 -0.98 20.09 12.80
N PHE A 80 -0.63 20.41 11.55
CA PHE A 80 -0.42 19.39 10.53
C PHE A 80 0.80 18.53 10.91
N GLN A 81 0.65 17.21 10.91
CA GLN A 81 1.74 16.28 11.20
C GLN A 81 2.27 15.63 9.93
N MET A 82 1.40 14.99 9.15
CA MET A 82 1.79 14.26 7.94
C MET A 82 0.61 14.06 6.99
N LEU A 83 0.94 13.73 5.74
CA LEU A 83 0.00 13.35 4.68
C LEU A 83 0.59 12.11 3.99
N PHE A 84 -0.26 11.16 3.65
CA PHE A 84 0.15 9.93 2.98
C PHE A 84 -0.97 9.33 2.14
N TYR A 85 -0.61 8.58 1.11
CA TYR A 85 -1.56 7.79 0.35
C TYR A 85 -1.93 6.52 1.11
N SER A 86 -3.22 6.23 1.23
CA SER A 86 -3.71 4.98 1.78
C SER A 86 -4.28 4.07 0.69
N PRO A 87 -3.63 2.92 0.40
CA PRO A 87 -4.19 1.93 -0.52
C PRO A 87 -5.49 1.30 -0.03
N LYS A 88 -5.70 1.30 1.29
CA LYS A 88 -6.88 0.70 1.91
C LYS A 88 -8.13 1.56 1.70
N GLU A 89 -7.96 2.87 1.74
CA GLU A 89 -9.02 3.86 1.47
C GLU A 89 -9.00 4.36 0.03
N ASP A 90 -8.08 3.88 -0.80
CA ASP A 90 -7.76 4.39 -2.14
C ASP A 90 -7.68 5.92 -2.20
N SER A 91 -7.16 6.56 -1.16
CA SER A 91 -7.22 8.01 -0.99
C SER A 91 -6.09 8.57 -0.12
N CYS A 92 -5.85 9.88 -0.23
CA CYS A 92 -4.87 10.58 0.58
C CYS A 92 -5.44 10.86 1.97
N LEU A 93 -4.70 10.49 3.01
CA LEU A 93 -5.04 10.73 4.40
C LEU A 93 -4.04 11.69 5.03
N TYR A 94 -4.51 12.60 5.87
CA TYR A 94 -3.66 13.50 6.63
C TYR A 94 -3.94 13.42 8.12
N VAL A 95 -2.90 13.70 8.90
CA VAL A 95 -2.92 13.66 10.35
C VAL A 95 -2.77 15.07 10.89
N ILE A 96 -3.70 15.44 11.77
CA ILE A 96 -3.62 16.64 12.58
C ILE A 96 -3.40 16.22 14.03
N GLN A 97 -2.47 16.87 14.72
CA GLN A 97 -2.36 16.81 16.16
C GLN A 97 -3.03 18.03 16.79
N ARG A 98 -3.96 17.78 17.72
CA ARG A 98 -4.56 18.82 18.56
C ARG A 98 -3.83 18.91 19.89
N LEU A 99 -3.35 20.10 20.21
CA LEU A 99 -2.76 20.41 21.51
C LEU A 99 -3.80 21.10 22.43
N PRO A 100 -3.68 21.02 23.77
CA PRO A 100 -2.69 20.23 24.53
C PRO A 100 -3.07 18.75 24.70
N ASP A 101 -4.26 18.34 24.23
CA ASP A 101 -4.84 17.01 24.45
C ASP A 101 -4.06 15.85 23.82
N ARG A 102 -3.06 16.15 22.98
CA ARG A 102 -2.23 15.19 22.22
C ARG A 102 -3.08 14.17 21.46
N GLU A 103 -4.22 14.62 20.96
CA GLU A 103 -5.11 13.80 20.15
C GLU A 103 -4.71 13.93 18.68
N HIS A 104 -4.56 12.80 18.01
CA HIS A 104 -4.27 12.74 16.57
C HIS A 104 -5.56 12.41 15.83
N PHE A 105 -5.95 13.29 14.93
CA PHE A 105 -7.12 13.12 14.06
C PHE A 105 -6.65 12.80 12.65
N ILE A 106 -7.26 11.77 12.05
CA ILE A 106 -6.97 11.35 10.69
C ILE A 106 -8.16 11.71 9.82
N TYR A 107 -7.90 12.41 8.74
CA TYR A 107 -8.91 12.88 7.80
C TYR A 107 -8.55 12.45 6.39
N ASN A 108 -9.58 12.31 5.55
CA ASN A 108 -9.40 12.17 4.11
C ASN A 108 -9.14 13.56 3.49
N ALA A 109 -8.07 13.70 2.71
CA ALA A 109 -7.63 14.97 2.12
C ALA A 109 -8.63 15.59 1.15
N LEU A 110 -9.39 14.77 0.42
CA LEU A 110 -10.29 15.22 -0.63
C LEU A 110 -11.66 15.62 -0.07
N THR A 111 -12.19 14.80 0.85
CA THR A 111 -13.55 14.98 1.40
C THR A 111 -13.54 15.69 2.74
N HIS A 112 -12.38 15.80 3.37
CA HIS A 112 -12.18 16.25 4.75
C HIS A 112 -13.02 15.49 5.79
N HIS A 113 -13.52 14.29 5.45
CA HIS A 113 -14.21 13.44 6.40
C HIS A 113 -13.20 12.85 7.40
N ARG A 114 -13.57 12.85 8.68
CA ARG A 114 -12.75 12.23 9.74
C ARG A 114 -12.83 10.71 9.62
N ILE A 115 -11.69 10.06 9.40
CA ILE A 115 -11.58 8.61 9.38
C ILE A 115 -11.57 8.06 10.82
N THR A 116 -10.70 8.61 11.67
CA THR A 116 -10.57 8.17 13.07
C THR A 116 -9.82 9.21 13.91
N SER A 117 -9.72 8.98 15.22
CA SER A 117 -8.82 9.70 16.11
C SER A 117 -8.20 8.79 17.17
N PHE A 118 -7.05 9.23 17.71
CA PHE A 118 -6.31 8.51 18.74
C PHE A 118 -5.83 9.48 19.81
N ARG A 119 -6.17 9.18 21.07
CA ARG A 119 -5.75 9.96 22.23
C ARG A 119 -4.51 9.36 22.87
N PHE A 120 -3.52 10.19 23.14
CA PHE A 120 -2.26 9.76 23.74
C PHE A 120 -2.19 10.12 25.22
N PRO A 121 -1.54 9.27 26.04
CA PRO A 121 -0.73 8.10 25.64
C PRO A 121 -1.49 6.78 25.41
N GLU A 122 -2.78 6.71 25.74
CA GLU A 122 -3.52 5.44 25.88
C GLU A 122 -3.61 4.65 24.57
N GLN A 123 -3.68 5.31 23.43
CA GLN A 123 -3.90 4.69 22.12
C GLN A 123 -2.68 4.73 21.19
N TRP A 124 -1.47 4.82 21.77
CA TRP A 124 -0.24 4.91 20.99
C TRP A 124 0.01 3.70 20.08
N GLU A 125 -0.18 2.49 20.60
CA GLU A 125 0.05 1.27 19.83
C GLU A 125 -1.03 1.05 18.75
N ASP A 126 -2.28 1.46 19.02
CA ASP A 126 -3.35 1.45 18.02
C ASP A 126 -3.07 2.44 16.88
N TYR A 127 -2.55 3.64 17.21
CA TYR A 127 -2.15 4.64 16.22
C TYR A 127 -1.01 4.14 15.33
N LYS A 128 0.03 3.53 15.91
CA LYS A 128 1.13 2.90 15.15
C LYS A 128 0.61 1.82 14.21
N LYS A 129 -0.25 0.93 14.73
CA LYS A 129 -0.84 -0.14 13.94
C LYS A 129 -1.66 0.43 12.78
N PHE A 130 -2.45 1.47 13.03
CA PHE A 130 -3.22 2.16 12.01
C PHE A 130 -2.31 2.73 10.91
N LEU A 131 -1.26 3.49 11.26
CA LEU A 131 -0.37 4.06 10.25
C LEU A 131 0.30 2.97 9.40
N LEU A 132 0.82 1.91 10.04
CA LEU A 132 1.45 0.80 9.31
C LEU A 132 0.49 0.11 8.34
N GLU A 133 -0.74 -0.15 8.78
CA GLU A 133 -1.75 -0.82 7.96
C GLU A 133 -2.22 0.07 6.80
N TYR A 134 -2.50 1.34 7.07
CA TYR A 134 -3.06 2.26 6.08
C TYR A 134 -2.01 2.84 5.15
N SER A 135 -0.72 2.86 5.51
CA SER A 135 0.38 3.35 4.66
C SER A 135 1.16 2.21 3.96
N ASN A 136 0.62 0.99 3.92
CA ASN A 136 1.32 -0.18 3.37
C ASN A 136 2.73 -0.40 3.97
N GLY A 137 2.90 -0.10 5.26
CA GLY A 137 4.15 -0.25 6.00
C GLY A 137 5.23 0.81 5.76
N GLU A 138 4.96 1.85 4.96
CA GLU A 138 5.92 2.93 4.68
C GLU A 138 6.19 3.83 5.89
N ILE A 139 5.18 4.15 6.70
CA ILE A 139 5.33 5.05 7.84
C ILE A 139 5.71 4.26 9.07
N ARG A 140 6.83 4.62 9.70
CA ARG A 140 7.31 4.07 10.96
C ARG A 140 7.57 5.22 11.92
N LEU A 141 6.89 5.18 13.07
CA LEU A 141 6.97 6.17 14.15
C LEU A 141 8.05 5.83 15.15
#